data_AF-A0A941L033-F1
#
_entry.id   AF-A0A941L033-F1
#
_cell.length_a   1.000
_cell.length_b   1.000
_cell.length_c   1.000
_cell.angle_alpha   90.00
_cell.angle_beta   90.00
_cell.angle_gamma   90.00
#
_symmetry.space_group_name_H-M   'P 1'
#
loop_
_entity.id
_entity.type
_entity.pdbx_description
1 polymer ?
#
loop_
_entity_poly.entity_id
_entity_poly.type
_entity_poly.pdbx_seq_one_letter_code
_entity_poly.pdbx_strand_id
1 'polypeptide(L)'
;MLSWFRRFKKTELKHLIVIDTGYHSHQLSKALLNSGRYAMVAYIDEEPWNHLNLMNGARIHYPSELQALAEKHRVDVVIKFAGEGWHPDKGCLSALEKMRVKYICLEPGITQEDQFRIIAQQLSVDD
;
A
#
# COMPACT_ATOMS: atom_id res chain seq x y z
N MET A 1 16.29 -43.18 4.42
CA MET A 1 14.95 -42.58 4.55
C MET A 1 15.05 -41.12 4.18
N LEU A 2 14.29 -40.71 3.16
CA LEU A 2 14.40 -39.41 2.50
C LEU A 2 14.03 -38.26 3.45
N SER A 3 14.89 -37.22 3.47
CA SER A 3 14.59 -35.92 4.07
C SER A 3 13.50 -35.21 3.25
N TRP A 4 12.32 -34.99 3.83
CA TRP A 4 11.24 -34.21 3.20
C TRP A 4 10.56 -33.28 4.20
N PHE A 5 11.33 -32.40 4.83
CA PHE A 5 10.75 -31.16 5.37
C PHE A 5 11.06 -30.04 4.38
N ARG A 6 10.19 -29.91 3.37
CA ARG A 6 10.09 -28.68 2.59
C ARG A 6 9.69 -27.59 3.57
N ARG A 7 10.69 -26.82 3.99
CA ARG A 7 10.54 -25.57 4.75
C ARG A 7 9.61 -24.67 3.92
N PHE A 8 8.34 -24.59 4.29
CA PHE A 8 7.43 -23.59 3.75
C PHE A 8 8.09 -22.23 4.03
N LYS A 9 8.68 -21.60 3.02
CA LYS A 9 9.02 -20.18 3.09
C LYS A 9 7.69 -19.48 3.32
N LYS A 10 7.43 -19.04 4.55
CA LYS A 10 6.32 -18.15 4.87
C LYS A 10 6.61 -16.89 4.06
N THR A 11 5.96 -16.70 2.92
CA THR A 11 6.09 -15.48 2.13
C THR A 11 5.67 -14.34 3.05
N GLU A 12 6.61 -13.47 3.43
CA GLU A 12 6.29 -12.33 4.27
C GLU A 12 5.36 -11.41 3.49
N LEU A 13 4.25 -11.02 4.11
CA LEU A 13 3.28 -10.12 3.50
C LEU A 13 3.91 -8.74 3.34
N LYS A 14 3.69 -8.12 2.19
CA LYS A 14 4.08 -6.74 1.95
C LYS A 14 3.06 -5.80 2.57
N HIS A 15 3.51 -4.91 3.44
CA HIS A 15 2.67 -3.93 4.13
C HIS A 15 2.43 -2.73 3.23
N LEU A 16 1.17 -2.35 3.05
CA LEU A 16 0.82 -1.24 2.18
C LEU A 16 -0.06 -0.18 2.85
N ILE A 17 0.10 1.05 2.35
CA ILE A 17 -0.82 2.15 2.59
C ILE A 17 -1.37 2.61 1.23
N VAL A 18 -2.66 2.93 1.18
CA VAL A 18 -3.29 3.54 -0.01
C VAL A 18 -3.74 4.96 0.34
N ILE A 19 -3.42 5.91 -0.52
CA ILE A 19 -3.94 7.27 -0.45
C ILE A 19 -5.29 7.32 -1.17
N ASP A 20 -6.24 8.02 -0.55
CA ASP A 20 -7.65 8.12 -0.93
C ASP A 20 -8.50 6.90 -0.53
N THR A 21 -9.79 7.14 -0.32
CA THR A 21 -10.83 6.14 0.01
C THR A 21 -11.86 5.96 -1.10
N GLY A 22 -11.62 6.57 -2.26
CA GLY A 22 -12.47 6.44 -3.45
C GLY A 22 -12.62 5.02 -4.02
N TYR A 23 -13.46 4.90 -5.04
CA TYR A 23 -13.83 3.62 -5.65
C TYR A 23 -12.63 2.82 -6.18
N HIS A 24 -11.68 3.49 -6.85
CA HIS A 24 -10.48 2.85 -7.38
C HIS A 24 -9.58 2.30 -6.27
N SER A 25 -9.36 3.09 -5.21
CA SER A 25 -8.64 2.66 -4.00
C SER A 25 -9.31 1.46 -3.33
N HIS A 26 -10.64 1.47 -3.21
CA HIS A 26 -11.39 0.34 -2.65
C HIS A 26 -11.26 -0.93 -3.51
N GLN A 27 -11.41 -0.83 -4.83
CA GLN A 27 -11.30 -1.99 -5.73
C GLN A 27 -9.88 -2.58 -5.75
N LEU A 28 -8.86 -1.73 -5.90
CA LEU A 28 -7.46 -2.16 -5.92
C LEU A 28 -7.08 -2.84 -4.60
N SER A 29 -7.39 -2.20 -3.47
CA SER A 29 -7.03 -2.75 -2.17
C SER A 29 -7.70 -4.09 -1.88
N LYS A 30 -8.99 -4.24 -2.20
CA LYS A 30 -9.69 -5.51 -2.07
C LYS A 30 -9.00 -6.61 -2.89
N ALA A 31 -8.55 -6.28 -4.09
CA ALA A 31 -7.84 -7.23 -4.92
C ALA A 31 -6.47 -7.61 -4.37
N LEU A 32 -5.68 -6.62 -3.94
CA LEU A 32 -4.36 -6.86 -3.34
C LEU A 32 -4.48 -7.78 -2.11
N LEU A 33 -5.47 -7.52 -1.25
CA LEU A 33 -5.78 -8.38 -0.10
C LEU A 33 -6.14 -9.80 -0.53
N ASN A 34 -7.00 -9.97 -1.54
CA ASN A 34 -7.40 -11.28 -2.06
C ASN A 34 -6.24 -12.10 -2.64
N SER A 35 -5.15 -11.46 -3.07
CA SER A 35 -3.96 -12.16 -3.55
C SER A 35 -3.19 -12.90 -2.43
N GLY A 36 -3.42 -12.54 -1.16
CA GLY A 36 -2.74 -13.12 -0.01
C GLY A 36 -1.24 -12.78 0.09
N ARG A 37 -0.75 -11.80 -0.69
CA ARG A 37 0.66 -11.34 -0.69
C ARG A 37 0.85 -10.02 0.05
N TYR A 38 -0.24 -9.38 0.43
CA TYR A 38 -0.29 -8.00 0.86
C TYR A 38 -1.11 -7.85 2.14
N ALA A 39 -0.68 -6.96 3.02
CA ALA A 39 -1.38 -6.59 4.24
C ALA A 39 -1.68 -5.08 4.22
N MET A 40 -2.96 -4.72 4.32
CA MET A 40 -3.35 -3.30 4.39
C MET A 40 -3.09 -2.74 5.77
N VAL A 41 -2.24 -1.73 5.85
CA VAL A 41 -1.91 -1.02 7.10
C VAL A 41 -2.91 0.10 7.36
N ALA A 42 -3.11 0.97 6.37
CA ALA A 42 -3.96 2.14 6.50
C ALA A 42 -4.40 2.69 5.15
N TYR A 43 -5.46 3.49 5.21
CA TYR A 43 -5.83 4.43 4.15
C TYR A 43 -5.54 5.85 4.62
N ILE A 44 -5.19 6.72 3.69
CA ILE A 44 -4.97 8.15 3.98
C ILE A 44 -6.04 8.98 3.29
N ASP A 45 -6.75 9.79 4.07
CA ASP A 45 -7.79 10.68 3.57
C ASP A 45 -7.76 12.00 4.35
N GLU A 46 -8.02 13.12 3.67
CA GLU A 46 -8.17 14.43 4.29
C GLU A 46 -9.54 14.61 4.92
N GLU A 47 -10.53 13.83 4.46
CA GLU A 47 -11.92 14.07 4.83
C GLU A 47 -12.18 13.68 6.29
N PRO A 48 -12.55 14.65 7.16
CA PRO A 48 -12.56 14.44 8.61
C PRO A 48 -13.64 13.45 9.07
N TRP A 49 -14.71 13.26 8.28
CA TRP A 49 -15.76 12.28 8.58
C TRP A 49 -15.34 10.82 8.29
N ASN A 50 -14.25 10.61 7.54
CA ASN A 50 -13.73 9.29 7.25
C ASN A 50 -12.73 8.80 8.30
N HIS A 51 -12.23 9.68 9.18
CA HIS A 51 -11.19 9.34 10.16
C HIS A 51 -11.65 8.21 11.11
N LEU A 52 -10.77 7.22 11.32
CA LEU A 52 -11.00 6.00 12.12
C LEU A 52 -12.09 5.05 11.61
N ASN A 53 -12.76 5.36 10.49
CA ASN A 53 -13.60 4.37 9.81
C ASN A 53 -12.72 3.26 9.21
N LEU A 54 -13.34 2.09 9.03
CA LEU A 54 -12.68 0.93 8.45
C LEU A 54 -13.06 0.79 6.97
N MET A 55 -12.05 0.69 6.11
CA MET A 55 -12.21 0.23 4.73
C MET A 55 -11.40 -1.05 4.55
N ASN A 56 -12.00 -2.10 3.99
CA ASN A 56 -11.35 -3.40 3.81
C ASN A 56 -10.56 -3.92 5.04
N GLY A 57 -11.03 -3.61 6.25
CA GLY A 57 -10.42 -4.04 7.51
C GLY A 57 -9.26 -3.17 8.02
N ALA A 58 -8.82 -2.14 7.29
CA ALA A 58 -7.82 -1.18 7.76
C ALA A 58 -8.43 0.19 8.06
N ARG A 59 -7.79 0.95 8.95
CA ARG A 59 -8.26 2.26 9.39
C ARG A 59 -7.89 3.36 8.40
N ILE A 60 -8.75 4.37 8.33
CA ILE A 60 -8.49 5.61 7.61
C ILE A 60 -7.85 6.63 8.58
N HIS A 61 -6.76 7.24 8.15
CA HIS A 61 -5.92 8.17 8.90
C HIS A 61 -5.71 9.46 8.13
N TYR A 62 -5.31 10.53 8.82
CA TYR A 62 -4.99 11.79 8.18
C TYR A 62 -3.62 11.75 7.47
N PRO A 63 -3.39 12.62 6.47
CA PRO A 63 -2.09 12.70 5.79
C PRO A 63 -0.90 12.96 6.69
N SER A 64 -1.09 13.72 7.77
CA SER A 64 -0.06 14.00 8.77
C SER A 64 0.45 12.73 9.47
N GLU A 65 -0.33 11.65 9.48
CA GLU A 65 0.01 10.38 10.11
C GLU A 65 0.81 9.45 9.18
N LEU A 66 0.87 9.73 7.87
CA LEU A 66 1.45 8.84 6.86
C LEU A 66 2.88 8.40 7.22
N GLN A 67 3.76 9.33 7.56
CA GLN A 67 5.17 9.01 7.87
C GLN A 67 5.29 8.15 9.14
N ALA A 68 4.54 8.50 10.19
CA ALA A 68 4.56 7.76 11.45
C ALA A 68 4.00 6.34 11.28
N LEU A 69 2.94 6.17 10.47
CA LEU A 69 2.38 4.87 10.14
C LEU A 69 3.36 4.04 9.31
N ALA A 70 4.02 4.65 8.32
CA ALA A 70 4.99 3.99 7.48
C ALA A 70 6.17 3.43 8.30
N GLU A 71 6.72 4.22 9.21
CA GLU A 71 7.80 3.81 10.10
C GLU A 71 7.34 2.71 11.08
N LYS A 72 6.26 2.97 11.81
CA LYS A 72 5.76 2.07 12.87
C LYS A 72 5.42 0.68 12.35
N HIS A 73 4.81 0.60 11.17
CA HIS A 73 4.33 -0.64 10.58
C HIS A 73 5.29 -1.25 9.55
N ARG A 74 6.47 -0.65 9.33
CA ARG A 74 7.45 -1.07 8.31
C ARG A 74 6.79 -1.25 6.96
N VAL A 75 6.11 -0.21 6.50
CA VAL A 75 5.39 -0.21 5.23
C VAL A 75 6.38 -0.42 4.09
N ASP A 76 6.05 -1.31 3.16
CA ASP A 76 6.86 -1.54 1.95
C ASP A 76 6.46 -0.57 0.84
N VAL A 77 5.17 -0.21 0.78
CA VAL A 77 4.63 0.57 -0.35
C VAL A 77 3.51 1.53 0.06
N VAL A 78 3.53 2.72 -0.53
CA VAL A 78 2.44 3.70 -0.53
C VAL A 78 1.94 3.82 -1.96
N ILE A 79 0.64 3.63 -2.17
CA ILE A 79 0.02 3.67 -3.50
C ILE A 79 -0.94 4.86 -3.56
N LYS A 80 -0.93 5.57 -4.69
CA LYS A 80 -1.85 6.67 -5.00
C LYS A 80 -2.35 6.56 -6.44
N PHE A 81 -3.59 6.98 -6.70
CA PHE A 81 -4.07 7.26 -8.06
C PHE A 81 -3.82 8.71 -8.46
N ALA A 82 -3.30 8.92 -9.67
CA ALA A 82 -3.05 10.25 -10.20
C ALA A 82 -4.36 11.02 -10.40
N GLY A 83 -4.38 12.30 -10.02
CA GLY A 83 -5.53 13.18 -10.16
C GLY A 83 -6.61 13.06 -9.06
N GLU A 84 -6.48 12.14 -8.10
CA GLU A 84 -7.47 11.93 -7.03
C GLU A 84 -6.90 12.30 -5.66
N GLY A 85 -7.60 13.08 -4.84
CA GLY A 85 -7.25 13.30 -3.43
C GLY A 85 -5.89 13.95 -3.13
N TRP A 86 -5.54 14.00 -1.85
CA TRP A 86 -4.30 14.59 -1.32
C TRP A 86 -3.02 13.96 -1.88
N HIS A 87 -1.94 14.74 -2.02
CA HIS A 87 -0.63 14.24 -2.46
C HIS A 87 0.48 14.60 -1.45
N PRO A 88 1.39 13.65 -1.12
CA PRO A 88 2.53 13.93 -0.26
C PRO A 88 3.44 15.02 -0.83
N ASP A 89 3.89 15.93 0.03
CA ASP A 89 4.90 16.90 -0.37
C ASP A 89 6.29 16.26 -0.56
N LYS A 90 7.24 17.04 -1.08
CA LYS A 90 8.61 16.56 -1.31
C LYS A 90 9.31 16.10 -0.03
N GLY A 91 8.99 16.72 1.11
CA GLY A 91 9.56 16.35 2.40
C GLY A 91 9.12 14.96 2.84
N CYS A 92 7.83 14.69 2.73
CA CYS A 92 7.21 13.40 2.99
C CYS A 92 7.74 12.32 2.05
N LEU A 93 7.82 12.60 0.74
CA LEU A 93 8.38 11.66 -0.23
C LEU A 93 9.84 11.31 0.08
N SER A 94 10.66 12.31 0.44
CA SER A 94 12.05 12.07 0.86
C SER A 94 12.14 11.24 2.15
N ALA A 95 11.22 11.43 3.10
CA ALA A 95 11.15 10.61 4.30
C ALA A 95 10.79 9.15 3.98
N LEU A 96 9.77 8.93 3.14
CA LEU A 96 9.38 7.60 2.66
C LEU A 96 10.54 6.89 1.95
N GLU A 97 11.25 7.59 1.08
CA GLU A 97 12.42 7.06 0.37
C GLU A 97 13.54 6.63 1.34
N LYS A 98 13.85 7.45 2.35
CA LYS A 98 14.84 7.11 3.40
C LYS A 98 14.45 5.86 4.19
N MET A 99 13.15 5.64 4.38
CA MET A 99 12.60 4.44 5.01
C MET A 99 12.53 3.24 4.05
N ARG A 100 12.96 3.40 2.79
CA ARG A 100 12.86 2.41 1.70
C ARG A 100 11.42 2.03 1.36
N VAL A 101 10.47 2.93 1.66
CA VAL A 101 9.07 2.78 1.26
C VAL A 101 8.96 3.19 -0.19
N LYS A 102 8.46 2.30 -1.06
CA LYS A 102 8.19 2.66 -2.46
C LYS A 102 6.93 3.51 -2.54
N TYR A 103 7.00 4.61 -3.27
CA TYR A 103 5.83 5.42 -3.57
C TYR A 103 5.41 5.19 -5.03
N ILE A 104 4.22 4.64 -5.24
CA ILE A 104 3.68 4.28 -6.55
C ILE A 104 2.49 5.17 -6.87
N CYS A 105 2.62 5.96 -7.94
CA CYS A 105 1.50 6.71 -8.51
C CYS A 105 0.97 5.95 -9.74
N LEU A 106 -0.28 5.51 -9.69
CA LEU A 106 -0.97 4.80 -10.76
C LEU A 106 -1.77 5.81 -11.58
N GLU A 107 -1.61 5.78 -12.91
CA GLU A 107 -2.42 6.61 -13.81
C GLU A 107 -3.88 6.14 -13.82
N PRO A 108 -4.85 7.06 -14.03
CA PRO A 108 -6.24 6.68 -14.20
C PRO A 108 -6.43 5.85 -15.48
N GLY A 109 -7.43 4.97 -15.47
CA GLY A 109 -7.78 4.14 -16.64
C GLY A 109 -6.90 2.90 -16.87
N ILE A 110 -5.86 2.68 -16.05
CA ILE A 110 -5.09 1.44 -16.06
C ILE A 110 -5.98 0.27 -15.60
N THR A 111 -5.93 -0.86 -16.32
CA THR A 111 -6.67 -2.07 -15.94
C THR A 111 -6.16 -2.64 -14.62
N GLN A 112 -7.01 -3.36 -13.89
CA GLN A 112 -6.63 -3.95 -12.62
C GLN A 112 -5.42 -4.90 -12.74
N GLU A 113 -5.35 -5.71 -13.80
CA GLU A 113 -4.21 -6.61 -14.06
C GLU A 113 -2.89 -5.83 -14.25
N ASP A 114 -2.95 -4.73 -14.99
CA ASP A 114 -1.78 -3.87 -15.19
C ASP A 114 -1.36 -3.16 -13.89
N GLN A 115 -2.33 -2.72 -13.07
CA GLN A 115 -2.05 -2.16 -11.73
C GLN A 115 -1.27 -3.17 -10.87
N PHE A 116 -1.72 -4.44 -10.82
CA PHE A 116 -1.02 -5.51 -10.13
C PHE A 116 0.40 -5.74 -10.67
N ARG A 117 0.54 -5.77 -12.00
CA ARG A 117 1.84 -5.98 -12.65
C ARG A 117 2.82 -4.88 -12.27
N ILE A 118 2.39 -3.62 -12.31
CA ILE A 118 3.21 -2.47 -11.93
C ILE A 118 3.64 -2.56 -10.45
N ILE A 119 2.69 -2.81 -9.54
CA ILE A 119 2.99 -2.92 -8.10
C ILE A 119 3.95 -4.08 -7.84
N ALA A 120 3.70 -5.25 -8.43
CA ALA A 120 4.54 -6.42 -8.24
C ALA A 120 5.96 -6.21 -8.80
N GLN A 121 6.10 -5.56 -9.97
CA GLN A 121 7.40 -5.25 -10.56
C GLN A 121 8.20 -4.31 -9.66
N GLN A 122 7.59 -3.24 -9.16
CA GLN A 122 8.30 -2.28 -8.31
C GLN A 122 8.70 -2.84 -6.94
N LEU A 123 7.99 -3.85 -6.44
CA LEU A 123 8.31 -4.50 -5.17
C LEU A 123 9.23 -5.73 -5.29
N SER A 124 9.44 -6.25 -6.50
CA SER A 124 10.34 -7.39 -6.75
C SER A 124 11.77 -6.98 -7.08
N VAL A 125 12.03 -5.68 -7.28
CA VAL A 125 13.35 -5.16 -7.69
C VAL A 125 14.37 -5.15 -6.53
N ASP A 126 13.94 -5.39 -5.29
CA ASP A 126 14.80 -5.32 -4.09
C ASP A 126 15.15 -6.71 -3.48
N ASP A 127 14.85 -7.83 -4.16
CA ASP A 127 15.24 -9.20 -3.76
C ASP A 127 16.52 -9.70 -4.48
#